data_AF-A0A960L2C6-F1
#
_entry.id   AF-A0A960L2C6-F1
#
_cell.length_a   1.000
_cell.length_b   1.000
_cell.length_c   1.000
_cell.angle_alpha   90.00
_cell.angle_beta   90.00
_cell.angle_gamma   90.00
#
_symmetry.space_group_name_H-M   'P 1'
#
loop_
_entity.id
_entity.type
_entity.pdbx_description
1 polymer ?
#
loop_
_entity_poly.entity_id
_entity_poly.type
_entity_poly.pdbx_seq_one_letter_code
_entity_poly.pdbx_strand_id
1 'polypeptide(L)' 'MGHSITIDLPESAILPEGVTERYITEMLAANLYHQGRISEHQACQIIGLSRRDFEELLPKFGFSVLADDEETINLEFDPS' A
#
# COMPACT_ATOMS: atom_id res chain seq x y z
N MET A 1 -16.28 -4.36 -14.26
CA MET A 1 -16.83 -5.27 -13.23
C MET A 1 -15.80 -5.35 -12.12
N GLY A 2 -16.19 -5.09 -10.87
CA GLY A 2 -15.30 -5.27 -9.71
C GLY A 2 -15.34 -6.73 -9.24
N HIS A 3 -14.23 -7.21 -8.69
CA HIS A 3 -14.15 -8.51 -8.03
C HIS A 3 -14.16 -8.30 -6.52
N SER A 4 -14.89 -9.14 -5.78
CA SER A 4 -14.91 -9.14 -4.31
C SER A 4 -14.12 -10.33 -3.80
N ILE A 5 -13.35 -10.13 -2.72
CA ILE A 5 -12.58 -11.16 -2.02
C ILE A 5 -13.08 -11.19 -0.58
N THR A 6 -13.41 -12.39 -0.09
CA THR A 6 -13.80 -12.63 1.30
C THR A 6 -12.74 -13.51 1.94
N ILE A 7 -12.35 -13.19 3.17
CA ILE A 7 -11.36 -13.94 3.95
C ILE A 7 -12.06 -14.47 5.19
N ASP A 8 -12.21 -15.78 5.28
CA ASP A 8 -12.70 -16.45 6.48
C ASP A 8 -11.52 -16.78 7.39
N LEU A 9 -11.56 -16.24 8.61
CA LEU A 9 -10.58 -16.56 9.64
C LEU A 9 -11.07 -17.74 10.48
N PRO A 10 -10.18 -18.65 10.92
CA PRO A 10 -10.57 -19.71 11.84
C PRO A 10 -11.03 -19.10 13.17
N GLU A 11 -11.99 -19.74 13.84
CA GLU A 11 -12.50 -19.26 15.14
C GLU A 11 -11.39 -19.15 16.22
N SER A 12 -10.32 -19.92 16.07
CA SER A 12 -9.15 -19.88 16.94
C SER A 12 -8.15 -18.76 16.61
N ALA A 13 -8.40 -17.95 15.57
CA ALA A 13 -7.52 -16.85 15.21
C ALA A 13 -7.49 -15.81 16.33
N ILE A 14 -6.29 -15.53 16.84
CA ILE A 14 -6.04 -14.42 17.75
C ILE A 14 -5.47 -13.29 16.90
N LEU A 15 -6.29 -12.26 16.65
CA LEU A 15 -5.85 -11.07 15.94
C LEU A 15 -5.18 -10.09 16.91
N PRO A 16 -4.05 -9.48 16.53
CA PRO A 16 -3.50 -8.34 17.25
C PRO A 16 -4.52 -7.21 17.38
N GLU A 17 -4.42 -6.44 18.47
CA GLU A 17 -5.22 -5.24 18.64
C GLU A 17 -5.01 -4.27 17.47
N GLY A 18 -6.10 -3.71 16.93
CA GLY A 18 -6.07 -2.80 15.80
C GLY A 18 -6.13 -3.44 14.41
N VAL A 19 -6.13 -4.78 14.30
CA VAL A 19 -6.42 -5.46 13.03
C VAL A 19 -7.91 -5.37 12.74
N THR A 20 -8.27 -4.47 11.82
CA THR A 20 -9.63 -4.22 11.35
C THR A 20 -9.75 -4.52 9.87
N GLU A 21 -10.97 -4.67 9.35
CA GLU A 21 -11.22 -4.76 7.89
C GLU A 21 -10.59 -3.58 7.14
N ARG A 22 -10.68 -2.37 7.73
CA ARG A 22 -10.04 -1.17 7.18
C ARG A 22 -8.53 -1.34 7.07
N TYR A 23 -7.88 -1.78 8.15
CA TYR A 23 -6.44 -2.04 8.16
C TYR A 23 -6.03 -3.07 7.09
N ILE A 24 -6.78 -4.16 6.96
CA ILE A 24 -6.52 -5.20 5.96
C ILE A 24 -6.70 -4.66 4.53
N THR A 25 -7.74 -3.85 4.31
CA THR A 25 -8.01 -3.21 3.01
C THR A 25 -6.89 -2.25 2.63
N GLU A 26 -6.45 -1.42 3.57
CA GLU A 26 -5.32 -0.49 3.40
C GLU A 26 -4.03 -1.24 3.06
N MET A 27 -3.70 -2.28 3.84
CA MET A 27 -2.53 -3.13 3.63
C MET A 27 -2.55 -3.78 2.25
N LEU A 28 -3.69 -4.35 1.84
CA LEU A 28 -3.83 -5.02 0.55
C LEU A 28 -3.67 -4.04 -0.61
N ALA A 29 -4.32 -2.87 -0.54
CA ALA A 29 -4.21 -1.85 -1.56
C ALA A 29 -2.77 -1.32 -1.69
N ALA A 30 -2.12 -1.03 -0.56
CA ALA A 30 -0.74 -0.59 -0.51
C ALA A 30 0.22 -1.64 -1.11
N ASN A 31 0.05 -2.91 -0.75
CA ASN A 31 0.88 -3.99 -1.28
C ASN A 31 0.69 -4.21 -2.79
N LEU A 32 -0.56 -4.18 -3.29
CA LEU A 32 -0.83 -4.31 -4.72
C LEU A 32 -0.26 -3.14 -5.52
N TYR A 33 -0.34 -1.93 -4.98
CA TYR A 33 0.27 -0.74 -5.57
C TYR A 33 1.80 -0.87 -5.62
N HIS A 34 2.44 -1.21 -4.50
CA HIS A 34 3.89 -1.39 -4.43
C HIS A 34 4.41 -2.48 -5.40
N GLN A 35 3.62 -3.54 -5.62
CA GLN A 35 3.92 -4.58 -6.61
C GLN A 35 3.61 -4.19 -8.07
N GLY A 36 3.18 -2.95 -8.33
CA GLY A 36 2.79 -2.46 -9.66
C GLY A 36 1.56 -3.17 -10.24
N ARG A 37 0.74 -3.82 -9.42
CA ARG A 37 -0.45 -4.58 -9.87
C ARG A 37 -1.66 -3.68 -10.08
N ILE A 38 -1.72 -2.57 -9.37
CA ILE A 38 -2.74 -1.52 -9.52
C ILE A 38 -2.06 -0.15 -9.54
N SER A 39 -2.68 0.83 -10.16
CA SER A 39 -2.21 2.21 -10.11
C SER A 39 -2.53 2.87 -8.76
N GLU A 40 -1.82 3.97 -8.45
CA GLU A 40 -2.12 4.82 -7.28
C GLU A 40 -3.58 5.26 -7.25
N HIS A 41 -4.13 5.64 -8.40
CA HIS A 41 -5.53 6.04 -8.52
C HIS A 41 -6.48 4.90 -8.14
N GLN A 42 -6.21 3.68 -8.59
CA GLN A 42 -6.99 2.50 -8.22
C GLN A 42 -6.86 2.17 -6.73
N ALA A 43 -5.67 2.31 -6.14
CA ALA A 43 -5.47 2.13 -4.71
C ALA A 43 -6.29 3.16 -3.91
N CYS A 44 -6.25 4.43 -4.29
CA CYS A 44 -7.05 5.50 -3.69
C CYS A 44 -8.55 5.22 -3.80
N GLN A 45 -9.03 4.67 -4.92
CA GLN A 45 -10.43 4.26 -5.09
C GLN A 45 -10.84 3.12 -4.15
N ILE A 46 -9.95 2.13 -3.93
CA ILE A 46 -10.22 0.99 -3.04
C ILE A 46 -10.37 1.47 -1.59
N ILE A 47 -9.48 2.35 -1.13
CA ILE A 47 -9.43 2.79 0.27
C ILE A 47 -10.23 4.09 0.52
N GLY A 48 -10.73 4.76 -0.52
CA GLY A 48 -11.46 6.02 -0.39
C GLY A 48 -10.64 7.17 0.22
N LEU A 49 -9.35 7.25 -0.11
CA LEU A 49 -8.44 8.32 0.35
C LEU A 49 -8.05 9.25 -0.80
N SER A 50 -7.60 10.46 -0.45
CA SER A 50 -6.88 11.30 -1.40
C SER A 50 -5.50 10.70 -1.70
N ARG A 51 -4.89 11.12 -2.81
CA ARG A 51 -3.51 10.73 -3.17
C ARG A 51 -2.54 11.03 -2.02
N ARG A 52 -2.61 12.22 -1.44
CA ARG A 52 -1.72 12.64 -0.36
C ARG A 52 -1.86 11.76 0.87
N ASP A 53 -3.10 11.49 1.28
CA ASP A 53 -3.35 10.63 2.45
C ASP A 53 -2.89 9.18 2.19
N PHE A 54 -2.96 8.72 0.94
CA PHE A 54 -2.42 7.44 0.53
C PHE A 54 -0.89 7.40 0.59
N GLU A 55 -0.21 8.43 0.11
CA GLU A 55 1.25 8.55 0.21
C GLU A 55 1.72 8.57 1.69
N GLU A 56 0.98 9.25 2.57
CA GLU A 56 1.25 9.27 4.02
C GLU A 56 0.97 7.91 4.70
N LEU A 57 0.13 7.06 4.09
CA LEU A 57 -0.21 5.73 4.58
C LEU A 57 0.83 4.66 4.21
N LEU A 58 1.53 4.79 3.08
CA LEU A 58 2.48 3.78 2.60
C LEU A 58 3.59 3.41 3.62
N PRO A 59 4.20 4.37 4.35
CA PRO A 59 5.22 4.05 5.36
C PRO A 59 4.71 3.13 6.50
N LYS A 60 3.41 3.16 6.82
CA LYS A 60 2.80 2.29 7.84
C LYS A 60 2.98 0.80 7.51
N PHE A 61 3.10 0.48 6.22
CA PHE A 61 3.28 -0.88 5.71
C PHE A 61 4.70 -1.16 5.22
N GLY A 62 5.65 -0.27 5.51
CA GLY A 62 7.05 -0.43 5.09
C GLY A 62 7.31 -0.09 3.63
N PHE A 63 6.35 0.51 2.92
CA PHE A 63 6.55 1.00 1.56
C PHE A 63 6.96 2.47 1.65
N SER A 64 8.22 2.78 1.30
CA SER A 64 8.67 4.17 1.20
C SER A 64 8.34 4.71 -0.18
N VAL A 65 7.64 5.84 -0.27
CA VAL A 65 7.41 6.57 -1.53
C VAL A 65 8.73 7.10 -2.13
N LEU A 66 9.80 7.20 -1.32
CA LEU A 66 11.03 7.88 -1.69
C LEU A 66 12.19 6.96 -2.11
N ALA A 67 11.98 5.66 -2.34
CA ALA A 67 13.12 4.76 -2.49
C ALA A 67 12.97 3.57 -3.45
N ASP A 68 12.15 3.66 -4.50
CA ASP A 68 12.09 2.59 -5.51
C ASP A 68 11.95 3.07 -6.97
N ASP A 69 12.36 4.29 -7.27
CA ASP A 69 12.79 4.60 -8.63
C ASP A 69 14.30 4.37 -8.68
N GLU A 70 14.74 3.18 -9.14
CA GLU A 70 16.14 2.89 -9.49
C GLU A 70 16.71 3.94 -10.48
N GLU A 71 15.87 4.74 -11.12
CA GLU A 71 16.27 5.89 -11.95
C GLU A 71 16.72 7.13 -11.15
N THR A 72 16.28 7.31 -9.90
CA THR A 72 16.57 8.55 -9.13
C THR A 72 17.96 8.54 -8.48
N ILE A 73 18.56 7.37 -8.26
CA ILE A 73 19.85 7.24 -7.56
C ILE A 73 21.05 7.65 -8.47
N ASN A 74 20.86 7.73 -9.79
CA ASN A 74 21.96 8.05 -10.73
C ASN A 74 22.22 9.54 -10.97
N LEU A 75 21.51 10.47 -10.31
CA LEU A 75 21.69 11.91 -10.56
C LEU A 75 22.61 12.64 -9.56
N GLU A 76 22.96 12.05 -8.41
CA GLU A 76 23.55 12.80 -7.29
C GLU A 76 25.02 12.50 -6.96
N PHE A 77 25.77 11.84 -7.84
CA PHE A 77 27.23 11.67 -7.67
C PHE A 77 28.00 11.80 -9.00
N ASP A 78 28.14 13.04 -9.47
CA ASP A 78 29.26 13.42 -10.35
C ASP A 78 29.88 14.75 -9.86
N PRO A 79 30.81 14.71 -8.88
CA PRO A 79 31.71 15.83 -8.65
C PRO A 79 32.91 15.67 -9.59
N SER A 80 32.91 16.52 -10.61
CA SER A 80 34.01 16.75 -11.57
C SER A 80 35.36 16.99 -10.91
#